data_AF-A0A3R8R9G6-F1
#
_entry.id   AF-A0A3R8R9G6-F1
#
_cell.length_a   1.000
_cell.length_b   1.000
_cell.length_c   1.000
_cell.angle_alpha   90.00
_cell.angle_beta   90.00
_cell.angle_gamma   90.00
#
_symmetry.space_group_name_H-M   'P 1'
#
loop_
_entity.id
_entity.type
_entity.pdbx_description
1 polymer ?
#
loop_
_entity_poly.entity_id
_entity_poly.type
_entity_poly.pdbx_seq_one_letter_code
_entity_poly.pdbx_strand_id
1 'polypeptide(L)'
;MIMKCNVRPYDGNEPYIFFSYCHEDGERIYPIIEQMIDDGYRIWYDDGLRPGDEWPERIGRMLDGCTLCVAALSQKFSESHNCKNELTLY
;
A
#
# COMPACT_ATOMS: atom_id res chain seq x y z
N MET A 1 2.98 19.49 -6.49
CA MET A 1 1.62 19.25 -5.98
C MET A 1 1.66 17.89 -5.31
N ILE A 2 1.39 17.80 -4.01
CA ILE A 2 1.36 16.50 -3.31
C ILE A 2 0.10 15.81 -3.81
N MET A 3 0.27 14.72 -4.54
CA MET A 3 -0.82 13.97 -5.07
C MET A 3 -1.31 12.97 -4.04
N LYS A 4 -2.62 12.83 -3.93
CA LYS A 4 -3.29 11.99 -2.95
C LYS A 4 -4.33 11.14 -3.64
N CYS A 5 -4.55 9.95 -3.14
CA CYS A 5 -5.70 9.14 -3.51
C CYS A 5 -6.99 9.85 -3.06
N ASN A 6 -8.06 9.80 -3.84
CA ASN A 6 -9.34 10.40 -3.47
C ASN A 6 -10.13 9.57 -2.46
N VAL A 7 -9.72 8.32 -2.27
CA VAL A 7 -10.33 7.38 -1.32
C VAL A 7 -9.41 7.24 -0.11
N ARG A 8 -9.95 6.77 1.01
CA ARG A 8 -9.17 6.50 2.22
C ARG A 8 -8.82 5.01 2.31
N PRO A 9 -7.66 4.64 2.85
CA PRO A 9 -7.35 3.26 3.19
C PRO A 9 -8.41 2.67 4.12
N TYR A 10 -8.78 1.42 3.89
CA TYR A 10 -9.69 0.67 4.74
C TYR A 10 -9.12 0.50 6.16
N ASP A 11 -9.86 0.83 7.21
CA ASP A 11 -9.41 0.77 8.61
C ASP A 11 -10.32 -0.06 9.52
N GLY A 12 -11.21 -0.87 8.94
CA GLY A 12 -12.14 -1.73 9.68
C GLY A 12 -11.59 -3.13 10.00
N ASN A 13 -12.48 -4.00 10.49
CA ASN A 13 -12.13 -5.34 10.98
C ASN A 13 -12.52 -6.50 10.04
N GLU A 14 -13.07 -6.20 8.86
CA GLU A 14 -13.49 -7.21 7.88
C GLU A 14 -12.32 -7.63 6.98
N PRO A 15 -12.39 -8.81 6.31
CA PRO A 15 -11.41 -9.24 5.31
C PRO A 15 -11.11 -8.15 4.28
N TYR A 16 -9.82 -7.89 4.04
CA TYR A 16 -9.32 -6.83 3.17
C TYR A 16 -8.08 -7.25 2.38
N ILE A 17 -7.78 -6.46 1.35
CA ILE A 17 -6.59 -6.58 0.51
C ILE A 17 -5.55 -5.58 1.01
N PHE A 18 -4.33 -6.05 1.23
CA PHE A 18 -3.15 -5.21 1.43
C PHE A 18 -2.56 -4.88 0.06
N PHE A 19 -2.48 -3.60 -0.31
CA PHE A 19 -1.95 -3.15 -1.58
C PHE A 19 -0.61 -2.44 -1.38
N SER A 20 0.47 -3.12 -1.75
CA SER A 20 1.85 -2.62 -1.70
C SER A 20 2.23 -1.95 -3.02
N TYR A 21 2.82 -0.76 -2.94
CA TYR A 21 3.28 0.00 -4.11
C TYR A 21 4.40 0.98 -3.74
N CYS A 22 5.13 1.47 -4.74
CA CYS A 22 6.07 2.56 -4.57
C CYS A 22 5.32 3.91 -4.58
N HIS A 23 5.53 4.74 -3.56
CA HIS A 23 4.93 6.09 -3.48
C HIS A 23 5.17 6.96 -4.72
N GLU A 24 6.32 6.80 -5.38
CA GLU A 24 6.65 7.50 -6.63
C GLU A 24 5.79 7.07 -7.83
N ASP A 25 5.13 5.92 -7.75
CA ASP A 25 4.21 5.41 -8.77
C ASP A 25 2.74 5.76 -8.48
N GLY A 26 2.47 6.58 -7.45
CA GLY A 26 1.10 6.96 -7.05
C GLY A 26 0.22 7.46 -8.21
N GLU A 27 0.79 8.11 -9.24
CA GLU A 27 0.04 8.65 -10.40
C GLU A 27 -0.67 7.53 -11.16
N ARG A 28 -0.04 6.35 -11.17
CA ARG A 28 -0.51 5.17 -11.88
C ARG A 28 -1.29 4.24 -10.97
N ILE A 29 -0.99 4.25 -9.67
CA ILE A 29 -1.55 3.31 -8.71
C ILE A 29 -2.87 3.80 -8.11
N TYR A 30 -3.02 5.09 -7.80
CA TYR A 30 -4.25 5.61 -7.21
C TYR A 30 -5.50 5.32 -8.05
N PRO A 31 -5.49 5.51 -9.39
CA PRO A 31 -6.66 5.14 -10.20
C PRO A 31 -7.03 3.66 -10.13
N ILE A 32 -6.05 2.76 -9.94
CA ILE A 32 -6.31 1.32 -9.79
C ILE A 32 -6.95 1.04 -8.43
N ILE A 33 -6.41 1.63 -7.36
CA ILE A 33 -6.96 1.48 -6.00
C ILE A 33 -8.39 2.03 -5.94
N GLU A 34 -8.62 3.21 -6.52
CA GLU A 34 -9.94 3.84 -6.60
C GLU A 34 -10.94 2.92 -7.32
N GLN A 35 -10.57 2.39 -8.50
CA GLN A 35 -11.43 1.47 -9.24
C GLN A 35 -11.75 0.20 -8.46
N MET A 36 -10.76 -0.40 -7.78
CA MET A 36 -11.01 -1.61 -7.01
C MET A 36 -11.93 -1.32 -5.79
N ILE A 37 -11.83 -0.14 -5.17
CA ILE A 37 -12.75 0.23 -4.10
C ILE A 37 -14.17 0.45 -4.66
N ASP A 38 -14.30 1.07 -5.83
CA ASP A 38 -15.59 1.22 -6.53
C ASP A 38 -16.21 -0.14 -6.91
N ASP A 39 -15.39 -1.13 -7.24
CA ASP A 39 -15.80 -2.51 -7.48
C ASP A 39 -16.23 -3.26 -6.20
N GLY A 40 -16.08 -2.63 -5.03
CA GLY A 40 -16.53 -3.16 -3.73
C GLY A 40 -15.45 -3.85 -2.90
N TYR A 41 -14.18 -3.77 -3.30
CA TYR A 41 -13.08 -4.34 -2.52
C TYR A 41 -12.69 -3.44 -1.35
N ARG A 42 -12.37 -4.05 -0.21
CA ARG A 42 -11.78 -3.36 0.94
C ARG A 42 -10.27 -3.35 0.77
N ILE A 43 -9.70 -2.17 0.58
CA ILE A 43 -8.27 -2.03 0.31
C ILE A 43 -7.60 -1.21 1.38
N TRP A 44 -6.61 -1.81 2.03
CA TRP A 44 -5.63 -1.09 2.79
C TRP A 44 -4.41 -0.82 1.91
N TYR A 45 -3.95 0.42 1.91
CA TYR A 45 -2.69 0.84 1.31
C TYR A 45 -2.12 1.95 2.18
N ASP A 46 -0.81 2.15 2.09
CA ASP A 46 -0.19 3.26 2.80
C ASP A 46 -0.34 4.55 1.97
N ASP A 47 -1.15 5.51 2.42
CA ASP A 47 -1.35 6.83 1.78
C ASP A 47 -0.28 7.86 2.19
N GLY A 48 0.79 7.40 2.86
CA GLY A 48 2.02 8.16 3.07
C GLY A 48 1.85 9.53 3.72
N LEU A 49 1.45 9.63 5.00
CA LEU A 49 1.52 10.89 5.77
C LEU A 49 1.42 10.68 7.30
N ARG A 50 2.57 10.80 8.01
CA ARG A 50 2.83 11.62 9.24
C ARG A 50 4.20 11.23 9.86
N PRO A 51 5.10 12.20 10.14
CA PRO A 51 6.28 11.94 10.96
C PRO A 51 5.84 11.68 12.41
N GLY A 52 6.26 10.54 12.99
CA GLY A 52 6.11 10.25 14.42
C GLY A 52 5.31 9.00 14.81
N ASP A 53 4.75 8.26 13.85
CA ASP A 53 4.06 6.98 14.13
C ASP A 53 5.00 5.78 13.93
N GLU A 54 4.82 4.74 14.76
CA GLU A 54 5.46 3.41 14.65
C GLU A 54 5.01 2.71 13.35
N TRP A 55 5.68 3.13 12.27
CA TRP A 55 5.30 2.91 10.89
C TRP A 55 5.54 1.45 10.42
N PRO A 56 6.71 0.84 10.68
CA PRO A 56 6.96 -0.56 10.35
C PRO A 56 5.98 -1.52 11.03
N GLU A 57 5.64 -1.25 12.29
CA GLU A 57 4.78 -2.11 13.11
C GLU A 57 3.32 -2.06 12.62
N ARG A 58 2.87 -0.91 12.13
CA ARG A 58 1.53 -0.80 11.52
C ARG A 58 1.48 -1.51 10.17
N ILE A 59 2.49 -1.36 9.33
CA ILE A 59 2.56 -2.07 8.04
C ILE A 59 2.57 -3.58 8.27
N GLY A 60 3.43 -4.08 9.16
CA GLY A 60 3.52 -5.50 9.49
C GLY A 60 2.17 -6.05 9.98
N ARG A 61 1.49 -5.35 10.89
CA ARG A 61 0.16 -5.75 11.36
C ARG A 61 -0.90 -5.81 10.26
N MET A 62 -0.88 -4.84 9.33
CA MET A 62 -1.83 -4.80 8.23
C MET A 62 -1.50 -5.85 7.15
N LEU A 63 -0.23 -6.17 6.99
CA LEU A 63 0.20 -7.26 6.11
C LEU A 63 -0.20 -8.62 6.70
N ASP A 64 0.05 -8.85 7.99
CA ASP A 64 -0.28 -10.11 8.67
C ASP A 64 -1.79 -10.35 8.75
N GLY A 65 -2.58 -9.28 8.90
CA GLY A 65 -4.03 -9.35 9.02
C GLY A 65 -4.80 -9.41 7.69
N CYS A 66 -4.12 -9.23 6.55
CA CYS A 66 -4.81 -9.19 5.26
C CYS A 66 -5.23 -10.58 4.78
N THR A 67 -6.28 -10.62 3.95
CA THR A 67 -6.70 -11.87 3.29
C THR A 67 -5.94 -12.10 1.99
N LEU A 68 -5.49 -11.02 1.35
CA LEU A 68 -4.75 -11.04 0.11
C LEU A 68 -3.74 -9.88 0.10
N CYS A 69 -2.51 -10.17 -0.29
CA CYS A 69 -1.50 -9.16 -0.56
C CYS A 69 -1.33 -9.00 -2.07
N VAL A 70 -1.44 -7.76 -2.55
CA VAL A 70 -1.20 -7.36 -3.95
C VAL A 70 0.00 -6.41 -3.95
N ALA A 71 1.00 -6.71 -4.78
CA ALA A 71 2.18 -5.86 -4.93
C ALA A 71 2.26 -5.33 -6.36
N ALA A 72 2.29 -4.01 -6.51
CA ALA A 72 2.54 -3.35 -7.78
C ALA A 72 4.05 -3.24 -8.03
N LEU A 73 4.55 -4.01 -8.99
CA LEU A 73 5.96 -4.04 -9.35
C LEU A 73 6.23 -3.07 -10.52
N SER A 74 7.20 -2.17 -10.35
CA SER A 74 7.69 -1.26 -11.39
C SER A 74 9.21 -1.36 -11.53
N GLN A 75 9.80 -0.84 -12.61
CA GLN A 75 11.26 -0.73 -12.68
C GLN A 75 11.83 0.14 -11.55
N LYS A 76 11.08 1.15 -11.11
CA LYS A 76 11.43 1.99 -9.96
C LYS A 76 11.37 1.23 -8.63
N PHE A 77 10.49 0.24 -8.50
CA PHE A 77 10.53 -0.74 -7.41
C PHE A 77 11.85 -1.51 -7.39
N SER A 78 12.50 -1.73 -8.54
CA SER A 78 13.77 -2.47 -8.63
C SER A 78 15.03 -1.61 -8.45
N GLU A 79 14.93 -0.27 -8.50
CA GLU A 79 16.05 0.68 -8.47
C GLU A 79 16.23 1.41 -7.12
N SER A 80 15.23 1.34 -6.23
CA SER A 80 15.39 1.81 -4.85
C SER A 80 16.36 0.88 -4.11
N HIS A 81 17.37 1.45 -3.46
CA HIS A 81 18.35 0.71 -2.64
C HIS A 81 17.68 -0.07 -1.48
N ASN A 82 16.39 0.18 -1.19
CA ASN A 82 15.60 -0.46 -0.15
C ASN A 82 14.83 -1.71 -0.60
N CYS A 83 14.48 -1.89 -1.88
CA CYS A 83 13.62 -3.01 -2.28
C CYS A 83 14.34 -4.37 -2.39
N LYS A 84 15.67 -4.41 -2.30
CA LYS A 84 16.39 -5.68 -2.12
C LYS A 84 16.24 -6.26 -0.70
N ASN A 85 15.97 -5.43 0.30
CA ASN A 85 15.79 -5.89 1.68
C ASN A 85 14.35 -6.30 1.99
N GLU A 86 13.33 -5.73 1.33
CA GLU A 86 11.93 -6.05 1.66
C GLU A 86 11.38 -7.32 0.98
N LEU A 87 12.03 -7.84 -0.07
CA LEU A 87 11.72 -9.21 -0.55
C LEU A 87 12.45 -10.30 0.26
N THR A 88 13.31 -9.92 1.21
CA THR A 88 14.01 -10.80 2.14
C THR A 88 13.52 -10.53 3.56
N LEU A 89 12.26 -10.88 3.85
CA LEU A 89 11.80 -11.09 5.22
C LEU A 89 11.33 -12.55 5.36
N TYR A 90 12.33 -13.41 5.54
CA TYR A 90 12.28 -14.47 6.56
C TYR A 90 13.15 -14.03 7.73
#